data_AF-A0A847GAZ2-F1
#
_entry.id   AF-A0A847GAZ2-F1
#
_cell.length_a   1.000
_cell.length_b   1.000
_cell.length_c   1.000
_cell.angle_alpha   90.00
_cell.angle_beta   90.00
_cell.angle_gamma   90.00
#
_symmetry.space_group_name_H-M   'P 1'
#
loop_
_entity.id
_entity.type
_entity.pdbx_description
1 polymer ?
#
loop_
_entity_poly.entity_id
_entity_poly.type
_entity_poly.pdbx_seq_one_letter_code
_entity_poly.pdbx_strand_id
1 'polypeptide(L)' 'MKFTGCLWVLGMGLCLAAGAEGFQAGFARTDLTPAVGAQMPGGYNEHLSKGVRDPLFAEAAVFTSGETTVAVVGVDLIMI' A
#
# COMPACT_ATOMS: atom_id res chain seq x y z
N MET A 1 -28.99 3.18 39.78
CA MET A 1 -28.51 1.87 40.28
C MET A 1 -27.84 1.14 39.14
N LYS A 2 -26.60 0.68 39.38
CA LYS A 2 -25.74 -0.18 38.56
C LYS A 2 -25.05 0.42 37.33
N PHE A 3 -23.92 1.08 37.61
CA PHE A 3 -22.70 1.06 36.81
C PHE A 3 -22.19 -0.39 36.66
N THR A 4 -21.94 -0.89 35.45
CA THR A 4 -21.02 -1.99 35.06
C THR A 4 -21.04 -2.03 33.52
N GLY A 5 -19.96 -1.97 32.75
CA GLY A 5 -18.55 -2.03 33.07
C GLY A 5 -17.73 -1.18 32.11
N CYS A 6 -16.78 -0.48 32.71
CA CYS A 6 -15.57 0.00 32.08
C CYS A 6 -14.76 -1.22 31.60
N LEU A 7 -13.92 -1.06 30.56
CA LEU A 7 -12.45 -1.04 30.71
C LEU A 7 -11.65 -1.75 29.58
N TRP A 8 -10.85 -0.93 28.87
CA TRP A 8 -9.68 -1.19 27.99
C TRP A 8 -9.93 -1.94 26.67
N VAL A 9 -9.58 -1.40 25.50
CA VAL A 9 -8.20 -1.02 25.13
C VAL A 9 -8.11 0.43 24.66
N LEU A 10 -7.52 1.23 25.55
CA LEU A 10 -6.76 2.43 25.20
C LEU A 10 -5.63 2.02 24.24
N GLY A 11 -5.54 2.74 23.11
CA GLY A 11 -4.39 2.61 22.22
C GLY A 11 -4.43 3.56 21.03
N MET A 12 -5.24 4.63 21.06
CA MET A 12 -5.07 5.72 20.12
C MET A 12 -3.88 6.55 20.60
N GLY A 13 -2.68 6.03 20.34
CA GLY A 13 -1.43 6.73 20.53
C GLY A 13 -1.39 7.92 19.59
N LEU A 14 -1.92 9.04 20.06
CA LEU A 14 -1.64 10.36 19.54
C LEU A 14 -0.15 10.63 19.79
N CYS A 15 0.70 10.17 18.88
CA CYS A 15 2.08 10.62 18.83
C CYS A 15 2.05 12.05 18.28
N LEU A 16 1.86 13.01 19.18
CA LEU A 16 2.23 14.40 18.95
C LEU A 16 3.75 14.46 18.77
N ALA A 17 4.22 14.25 17.55
CA ALA A 17 5.53 14.74 17.15
C ALA A 17 5.37 16.22 16.74
N ALA A 18 5.21 17.10 17.72
CA ALA A 18 5.40 18.53 17.52
C ALA A 18 6.80 18.89 18.03
N GLY A 19 7.77 19.05 17.13
CA GLY A 19 9.11 19.51 17.52
C GLY A 19 10.31 19.09 16.66
N ALA A 20 10.12 18.85 15.36
CA ALA A 20 11.09 18.94 14.27
C ALA A 20 10.26 18.79 13.00
N GLU A 21 10.59 19.48 11.91
CA GLU A 21 10.07 19.11 10.57
C GLU A 21 10.66 17.74 10.24
N GLY A 22 10.16 16.69 10.91
CA GLY A 22 10.78 15.38 10.95
C GLY A 22 10.56 14.69 9.62
N PHE A 23 11.60 14.00 9.15
CA PHE A 23 11.46 13.12 8.01
C PHE A 23 10.54 11.95 8.37
N GLN A 24 9.43 11.81 7.65
CA GLN A 24 8.46 10.73 7.80
C GLN A 24 8.59 9.78 6.61
N ALA A 25 8.43 8.48 6.87
CA ALA A 25 8.39 7.44 5.84
C ALA A 25 7.19 6.52 6.06
N GLY A 26 6.45 6.22 5.00
CA GLY A 26 5.34 5.28 4.98
C GLY A 26 5.49 4.28 3.85
N PHE A 27 5.07 3.03 4.09
CA PHE A 27 5.13 1.96 3.12
C PHE A 27 3.76 1.32 2.97
N ALA A 28 3.35 1.08 1.73
CA ALA A 28 2.11 0.38 1.43
C ALA A 28 2.31 -0.57 0.25
N ARG A 29 1.56 -1.67 0.25
CA ARG A 29 1.53 -2.66 -0.82
C ARG A 29 0.09 -3.02 -1.12
N THR A 30 -0.24 -3.13 -2.40
CA THR A 30 -1.54 -3.65 -2.85
C THR A 30 -1.33 -4.71 -3.94
N ASP A 31 -2.13 -5.77 -3.87
CA ASP A 31 -2.18 -6.79 -4.91
C ASP A 31 -2.91 -6.22 -6.14
N LEU A 32 -2.30 -6.40 -7.31
CA LEU A 32 -2.79 -6.00 -8.62
C LEU A 32 -3.03 -7.21 -9.55
N THR A 33 -2.91 -8.44 -9.02
CA THR A 33 -3.06 -9.67 -9.80
C THR A 33 -4.41 -9.73 -10.50
N PRO A 34 -4.46 -9.70 -11.84
CA PRO A 34 -5.71 -9.81 -12.57
C PRO A 34 -6.35 -11.20 -12.40
N ALA A 35 -7.65 -11.29 -12.65
CA ALA A 35 -8.33 -12.57 -12.70
C ALA A 35 -7.74 -13.48 -13.81
N VAL A 36 -7.80 -14.79 -13.58
CA VAL A 36 -7.45 -15.78 -14.61
C VAL A 36 -8.37 -15.61 -15.82
N GLY A 37 -7.79 -15.63 -17.02
CA GLY A 37 -8.47 -15.33 -18.28
C GLY A 37 -8.32 -13.87 -18.74
N ALA A 38 -7.67 -13.01 -17.98
CA ALA A 38 -7.30 -11.67 -18.44
C ALA A 38 -6.20 -11.71 -19.52
N GLN A 39 -6.16 -10.70 -20.37
CA GLN A 39 -5.10 -10.53 -21.37
C GLN A 39 -3.76 -10.23 -20.71
N MET A 40 -2.71 -10.90 -21.16
CA MET A 40 -1.33 -10.67 -20.76
C MET A 40 -0.64 -9.73 -21.77
N PRO A 41 -0.27 -8.50 -21.38
CA PRO A 41 0.39 -7.56 -22.28
C PRO A 41 1.86 -7.97 -22.54
N GLY A 42 2.44 -7.44 -23.63
CA GLY A 42 3.86 -7.63 -24.00
C GLY A 42 4.14 -8.60 -25.14
N GLY A 43 3.13 -9.34 -25.60
CA GLY A 43 3.19 -10.13 -26.83
C GLY A 43 2.56 -9.41 -28.03
N TYR A 44 2.80 -9.93 -29.23
CA TYR A 44 2.15 -9.47 -30.48
C TYR A 44 0.82 -10.20 -30.79
N ASN A 45 0.46 -11.19 -29.97
CA ASN A 45 -0.74 -12.00 -30.14
C ASN A 45 -1.57 -11.98 -28.85
N GLU A 46 -2.83 -12.41 -28.98
CA GLU A 46 -3.72 -12.59 -27.84
C GLU A 46 -3.22 -13.69 -26.90
N HIS A 47 -2.97 -13.34 -25.64
CA HIS A 47 -2.42 -14.25 -24.64
C HIS A 47 -3.26 -14.14 -23.36
N LEU A 48 -4.19 -15.08 -23.16
CA LEU A 48 -5.01 -15.13 -21.94
C LEU A 48 -4.27 -15.83 -20.80
N SER A 49 -4.33 -15.27 -19.60
CA SER A 49 -3.76 -15.88 -18.40
C SER A 49 -4.46 -17.21 -18.07
N LYS A 50 -3.69 -18.24 -17.71
CA LYS A 50 -4.21 -19.59 -17.40
C LYS A 50 -4.16 -19.91 -15.90
N GLY A 51 -3.61 -19.01 -15.10
CA GLY A 51 -3.34 -19.18 -13.68
C GLY A 51 -2.44 -18.05 -13.18
N VAL A 52 -2.17 -18.07 -11.89
CA VAL A 52 -1.25 -17.14 -11.22
C VAL A 52 -0.07 -17.95 -10.70
N ARG A 53 1.14 -17.63 -11.17
CA ARG A 53 2.38 -18.24 -10.63
C ARG A 53 2.83 -17.49 -9.37
N ASP A 54 2.86 -16.17 -9.46
CA ASP A 54 3.19 -15.22 -8.42
C ASP A 54 2.23 -14.03 -8.52
N PRO A 55 1.81 -13.45 -7.38
CA PRO A 55 0.96 -12.27 -7.42
C PRO A 55 1.77 -11.03 -7.84
N LEU A 56 1.11 -10.11 -8.54
CA LEU A 56 1.68 -8.85 -9.01
C LEU A 56 1.31 -7.74 -8.02
N PHE A 57 2.25 -6.86 -7.68
CA PHE A 57 2.00 -5.82 -6.69
C PHE A 57 2.33 -4.42 -7.20
N ALA A 58 1.63 -3.44 -6.60
CA ALA A 58 2.14 -2.08 -6.49
C ALA A 58 2.64 -1.85 -5.07
N GLU A 59 3.87 -1.37 -4.95
CA GLU A 59 4.52 -1.05 -3.69
C GLU A 59 4.93 0.42 -3.71
N ALA A 60 4.54 1.15 -2.67
CA ALA A 60 4.83 2.58 -2.54
C ALA A 60 5.67 2.82 -1.28
N ALA A 61 6.75 3.57 -1.45
CA ALA A 61 7.49 4.21 -0.37
C ALA A 61 7.24 5.72 -0.45
N VAL A 62 6.61 6.29 0.57
CA VAL A 62 6.26 7.71 0.64
C VAL A 62 7.13 8.37 1.70
N PHE A 63 7.76 9.48 1.33
CA PHE A 63 8.62 10.27 2.20
C PHE A 63 8.07 11.69 2.30
N THR A 64 7.95 12.20 3.53
CA THR A 64 7.50 13.57 3.78
C THR A 64 8.55 14.29 4.63
N SER A 65 8.89 15.52 4.23
CA SER A 65 9.79 16.42 4.94
C SER A 65 9.23 17.83 4.86
N GLY A 66 8.66 18.31 5.96
CA GLY A 66 7.88 19.55 6.01
C GLY A 66 6.76 19.55 4.96
N GLU A 67 6.75 20.55 4.08
CA GLU A 67 5.73 20.70 3.04
C GLU A 67 5.96 19.79 1.81
N THR A 68 7.13 19.15 1.69
CA THR A 68 7.46 18.32 0.53
C THR A 68 7.12 16.85 0.80
N THR A 69 6.36 16.25 -0.11
CA THR A 69 6.05 14.81 -0.10
C THR A 69 6.43 14.18 -1.44
N VAL A 70 7.15 13.07 -1.40
CA VAL A 70 7.58 12.30 -2.57
C VAL A 70 7.17 10.84 -2.39
N ALA A 71 6.61 10.24 -3.44
CA ALA A 71 6.33 8.82 -3.49
C ALA A 71 7.20 8.16 -4.56
N VAL A 72 7.86 7.06 -4.19
CA VAL A 72 8.48 6.13 -5.13
C VAL A 72 7.58 4.91 -5.21
N VAL A 73 7.10 4.59 -6.40
CA VAL A 73 6.18 3.47 -6.63
C VAL A 73 6.83 2.46 -7.57
N GLY A 74 7.02 1.24 -7.08
CA GLY A 74 7.34 0.08 -7.90
C GLY A 74 6.06 -0.63 -8.28
N VAL A 75 5.94 -1.03 -9.55
CA VAL A 75 4.77 -1.77 -10.04
C VAL A 75 5.24 -2.94 -10.89
N ASP A 76 4.71 -4.14 -10.62
CA ASP A 76 4.97 -5.36 -11.40
C ASP A 76 4.20 -5.37 -12.73
N LEU A 77 4.48 -4.40 -13.59
CA LEU A 77 3.87 -4.24 -14.91
C LEU A 77 4.93 -4.01 -15.98
N ILE A 78 4.56 -4.27 -17.24
CA ILE A 78 5.44 -4.04 -18.40
C ILE A 78 5.63 -2.55 -18.72
N MET A 79 4.63 -1.72 -18.39
CA MET A 79 4.61 -0.28 -18.60
C MET A 79 3.64 0.36 -17.60
N ILE A 80 3.94 1.60 -17.21
CA ILE A 80 3.06 2.48 -16.41
C ILE A 80 2.46 3.58 -17.28
#